data_AF-A0A7W1H560-F1
#
_entry.id   AF-A0A7W1H560-F1
#
_cell.length_a   1.000
_cell.length_b   1.000
_cell.length_c   1.000
_cell.angle_alpha   90.00
_cell.angle_beta   90.00
_cell.angle_gamma   90.00
#
_symmetry.space_group_name_H-M   'P 1'
#
loop_
_entity.id
_entity.type
_entity.pdbx_description
1 polymer ?
#
loop_
_entity_poly.entity_id
_entity_poly.type
_entity_poly.pdbx_seq_one_letter_code
_entity_poly.pdbx_strand_id
1 'polypeptide(L)'
;RYEEAFAAMRPSAQRMGLDLRRGREVYPSEALHGALDRLRLDGTSAVLVEFPGWWLDVDDAVGLTWAACERIDAEGLVPVLAHPERCPAVAADPASALRFAARGWPLCLNGPSVLGDHGQTAERIAWWLLGEGTVSLVASDAHGAGRLPVLDVAREAIAQRLGADVADPLFDGRALQLGYD
;
A
#
# COMPACT_ATOMS: atom_id res chain seq x y z
N ARG A 1 8.51 -16.42 13.56
CA ARG A 1 7.49 -16.49 14.64
C ARG A 1 6.53 -15.30 14.48
N TYR A 2 5.59 -15.36 13.53
CA TYR A 2 4.61 -14.29 13.31
C TYR A 2 3.58 -14.24 14.44
N GLU A 3 2.93 -15.38 14.74
CA GLU A 3 1.89 -15.45 15.77
C GLU A 3 2.39 -15.04 17.15
N GLU A 4 3.61 -15.42 17.53
CA GLU A 4 4.18 -15.02 18.82
C GLU A 4 4.47 -13.51 18.87
N ALA A 5 5.02 -12.93 17.80
CA ALA A 5 5.28 -11.48 17.73
C ALA A 5 3.97 -10.68 17.75
N PHE A 6 2.97 -11.12 17.00
CA PHE A 6 1.64 -10.51 16.98
C PHE A 6 0.97 -10.58 18.36
N ALA A 7 1.01 -11.74 19.02
CA ALA A 7 0.49 -11.91 20.38
C ALA A 7 1.23 -11.02 21.39
N ALA A 8 2.55 -10.88 21.26
CA ALA A 8 3.36 -10.03 22.14
C ALA A 8 3.10 -8.52 21.95
N MET A 9 2.83 -8.08 20.72
CA MET A 9 2.57 -6.66 20.42
C MET A 9 1.16 -6.20 20.83
N ARG A 10 0.17 -7.09 20.77
CA ARG A 10 -1.25 -6.74 20.96
C ARG A 10 -1.55 -5.98 22.25
N PRO A 11 -1.05 -6.36 23.44
CA PRO A 11 -1.32 -5.61 24.67
C PRO A 11 -0.75 -4.18 24.64
N SER A 12 0.38 -3.97 23.97
CA SER A 12 0.98 -2.64 23.83
C SER A 12 0.16 -1.77 22.86
N ALA A 13 -0.26 -2.32 21.71
CA ALA A 13 -1.15 -1.62 20.79
C ALA A 13 -2.47 -1.21 21.46
N GLN A 14 -3.09 -2.13 22.21
CA GLN A 14 -4.33 -1.85 22.94
C GLN A 14 -4.16 -0.73 23.98
N ARG A 15 -3.05 -0.70 24.73
CA ARG A 15 -2.76 0.40 25.68
C ARG A 15 -2.59 1.76 24.99
N MET A 16 -2.21 1.76 23.71
CA MET A 16 -2.10 2.96 22.88
C MET A 16 -3.41 3.31 22.16
N GLY A 17 -4.50 2.57 22.40
CA GLY A 17 -5.78 2.79 21.72
C GLY A 17 -5.78 2.34 20.26
N LEU A 18 -4.83 1.50 19.85
CA LEU A 18 -4.71 1.00 18.47
C LEU A 18 -5.38 -0.37 18.33
N ASP A 19 -6.18 -0.54 17.27
CA ASP A 19 -6.67 -1.83 16.82
C ASP A 19 -5.60 -2.53 15.97
N LEU A 20 -4.91 -3.51 16.56
CA LEU A 20 -3.87 -4.29 15.87
C LEU A 20 -4.49 -5.51 15.19
N ARG A 21 -4.49 -5.48 13.86
CA ARG A 21 -5.04 -6.52 12.99
C ARG A 21 -3.97 -7.33 12.26
N ARG A 22 -4.32 -8.56 11.87
CA ARG A 22 -3.42 -9.41 11.08
C ARG A 22 -3.38 -8.93 9.63
N GLY A 23 -2.29 -9.26 8.96
CA GLY A 23 -2.06 -8.90 7.58
C GLY A 23 -0.64 -9.27 7.16
N ARG A 24 -0.42 -9.20 5.86
CA ARG A 24 0.86 -9.47 5.22
C ARG A 24 0.94 -8.65 3.94
N GLU A 25 2.11 -8.05 3.73
CA GLU A 25 2.53 -7.59 2.40
C GLU A 25 3.08 -8.80 1.64
N VAL A 26 2.55 -9.04 0.43
CA VAL A 26 2.88 -10.23 -0.36
C VAL A 26 3.56 -9.85 -1.66
N TYR A 27 4.59 -10.61 -2.00
CA TYR A 27 5.18 -10.51 -3.33
C TYR A 27 4.19 -11.00 -4.40
N PRO A 28 4.20 -10.40 -5.60
CA PRO A 28 3.35 -10.82 -6.70
C PRO A 28 3.43 -12.33 -7.02
N SER A 29 4.62 -12.93 -6.92
CA SER A 29 4.81 -14.37 -7.14
C SER A 29 4.14 -15.24 -6.07
N GLU A 30 4.15 -14.82 -4.80
CA GLU A 30 3.41 -15.48 -3.71
C GLU A 30 1.90 -15.31 -3.93
N ALA A 31 1.45 -14.13 -4.33
CA ALA A 31 0.05 -13.88 -4.68
C ALA A 31 -0.40 -14.65 -5.93
N LEU A 32 0.49 -14.97 -6.87
CA LEU A 32 0.15 -15.71 -8.09
C LEU A 32 0.02 -17.22 -7.87
N HIS A 33 0.74 -17.78 -6.91
CA HIS A 33 0.80 -19.24 -6.70
C HIS A 33 0.33 -19.72 -5.31
N GLY A 34 0.27 -18.82 -4.33
CA GLY A 34 -0.07 -19.13 -2.94
C GLY A 34 -1.56 -19.25 -2.66
N ALA A 35 -1.89 -19.61 -1.42
CA ALA A 35 -3.26 -19.71 -0.93
C ALA A 35 -3.77 -18.32 -0.50
N LEU A 36 -4.56 -17.67 -1.36
CA LEU A 36 -4.98 -16.27 -1.21
C LEU A 36 -5.82 -16.00 0.04
N ASP A 37 -6.57 -16.99 0.53
CA ASP A 37 -7.35 -16.91 1.76
C ASP A 37 -6.49 -16.55 2.98
N ARG A 38 -5.22 -16.97 2.99
CA ARG A 38 -4.25 -16.71 4.06
C ARG A 38 -3.50 -15.38 3.92
N LEU A 39 -3.70 -14.68 2.82
CA LEU A 39 -2.97 -13.44 2.49
C LEU A 39 -3.79 -12.17 2.74
N ARG A 40 -5.03 -12.33 3.21
CA ARG A 40 -5.96 -11.21 3.43
C ARG A 40 -5.51 -10.33 4.61
N LEU A 41 -5.77 -9.03 4.49
CA LEU A 41 -5.80 -8.14 5.64
C LEU A 41 -7.05 -8.45 6.47
N ASP A 42 -6.86 -8.65 7.77
CA ASP A 42 -7.89 -9.17 8.68
C ASP A 42 -9.13 -8.26 8.75
N GLY A 43 -10.31 -8.86 8.59
CA GLY A 43 -11.58 -8.14 8.51
C GLY A 43 -11.83 -7.41 7.19
N THR A 44 -11.09 -7.72 6.12
CA THR A 44 -11.29 -7.15 4.77
C THR A 44 -11.25 -8.22 3.68
N SER A 45 -11.68 -7.90 2.47
CA SER A 45 -11.41 -8.68 1.25
C SER A 45 -10.06 -8.34 0.62
N ALA A 46 -9.28 -7.44 1.22
CA ALA A 46 -8.06 -6.90 0.61
C ALA A 46 -6.86 -7.84 0.76
N VAL A 47 -6.03 -7.90 -0.28
CA VAL A 47 -4.70 -8.53 -0.28
C VAL A 47 -3.68 -7.45 -0.67
N LEU A 48 -2.70 -7.19 0.20
CA LEU A 48 -1.70 -6.14 -0.01
C LEU A 48 -0.53 -6.69 -0.86
N VAL A 49 -0.49 -6.32 -2.14
CA VAL A 49 0.50 -6.80 -3.12
C VAL A 49 1.60 -5.77 -3.31
N GLU A 50 2.84 -6.15 -3.08
CA GLU A 50 4.00 -5.29 -3.27
C GLU A 50 4.31 -5.06 -4.76
N PHE A 51 4.46 -3.81 -5.18
CA PHE A 51 5.15 -3.54 -6.44
C PHE A 51 6.64 -3.81 -6.30
N PRO A 52 7.26 -4.64 -7.18
CA PRO A 52 8.67 -4.98 -7.05
C PRO A 52 9.58 -3.75 -7.03
N GLY A 53 10.20 -3.48 -5.89
CA GLY A 53 11.19 -2.42 -5.73
C GLY A 53 12.57 -2.80 -6.26
N TRP A 54 13.55 -1.91 -6.12
CA TRP A 54 14.94 -2.16 -6.52
C TRP A 54 15.61 -3.33 -5.75
N TRP A 55 15.00 -3.77 -4.65
CA TRP A 55 15.47 -4.89 -3.83
C TRP A 55 14.99 -6.25 -4.35
N LEU A 56 14.20 -6.28 -5.42
CA LEU A 56 13.71 -7.49 -6.06
C LEU A 56 14.24 -7.59 -7.50
N ASP A 57 14.71 -8.78 -7.86
CA ASP A 57 15.14 -9.10 -9.22
C ASP A 57 13.95 -9.66 -10.01
N VAL A 58 13.24 -8.79 -10.73
CA VAL A 58 12.03 -9.14 -11.51
C VAL A 58 12.09 -8.47 -12.89
N ASP A 59 12.18 -9.29 -13.94
CA ASP A 59 12.29 -8.81 -15.33
C ASP A 59 11.04 -8.03 -15.80
N ASP A 60 9.84 -8.55 -15.51
CA ASP A 60 8.56 -7.90 -15.85
C ASP A 60 7.75 -7.61 -14.59
N ALA A 61 8.22 -6.63 -13.81
CA ALA A 61 7.58 -6.24 -12.55
C ALA A 61 6.11 -5.84 -12.73
N VAL A 62 5.79 -5.12 -13.80
CA VAL A 62 4.43 -4.64 -14.08
C VAL A 62 3.52 -5.81 -14.49
N GLY A 63 3.94 -6.65 -15.44
CA GLY A 63 3.15 -7.79 -15.90
C GLY A 63 2.96 -8.85 -14.81
N LEU A 64 3.99 -9.14 -14.01
CA LEU A 64 3.86 -10.06 -12.89
C LEU A 64 2.87 -9.54 -11.83
N THR A 65 2.96 -8.26 -11.48
CA THR A 65 2.02 -7.62 -10.54
C THR A 65 0.60 -7.62 -11.10
N TRP A 66 0.43 -7.38 -12.40
CA TRP A 66 -0.86 -7.45 -13.08
C TRP A 66 -1.48 -8.84 -12.99
N ALA A 67 -0.74 -9.88 -13.36
CA ALA A 67 -1.22 -11.26 -13.31
C ALA A 67 -1.62 -11.68 -11.89
N ALA A 68 -0.87 -11.26 -10.87
CA ALA A 68 -1.22 -11.49 -9.47
C ALA A 68 -2.53 -10.78 -9.08
N CYS A 69 -2.70 -9.52 -9.48
CA CYS A 69 -3.93 -8.75 -9.23
C CYS A 69 -5.15 -9.36 -9.93
N GLU A 70 -5.01 -9.81 -11.18
CA GLU A 70 -6.09 -10.49 -11.90
C GLU A 70 -6.55 -11.75 -11.19
N ARG A 71 -5.60 -12.56 -10.68
CA ARG A 71 -5.94 -13.76 -9.91
C ARG A 71 -6.69 -13.42 -8.62
N ILE A 72 -6.23 -12.41 -7.88
CA ILE A 72 -6.87 -11.97 -6.63
C ILE A 72 -8.31 -11.50 -6.92
N ASP A 73 -8.48 -10.66 -7.93
CA ASP A 73 -9.79 -10.13 -8.35
C ASP A 73 -10.74 -11.25 -8.81
N ALA A 74 -10.23 -12.25 -9.55
CA ALA A 74 -11.01 -13.40 -10.01
C ALA A 74 -11.56 -14.28 -8.86
N GLU A 75 -10.94 -14.25 -7.68
CA GLU A 75 -11.39 -14.95 -6.47
C GLU A 75 -12.31 -14.09 -5.59
N GLY A 76 -12.73 -12.91 -6.08
CA GLY A 76 -13.61 -11.98 -5.36
C GLY A 76 -12.90 -11.22 -4.22
N LEU A 77 -11.57 -11.20 -4.22
CA LEU A 77 -10.75 -10.42 -3.31
C LEU A 77 -10.31 -9.10 -3.98
N VAL A 78 -9.83 -8.14 -3.18
CA VAL A 78 -9.41 -6.82 -3.68
C VAL A 78 -7.89 -6.70 -3.60
N PRO A 79 -7.15 -6.66 -4.73
CA PRO A 79 -5.72 -6.37 -4.67
C PRO A 79 -5.51 -4.90 -4.32
N VAL A 80 -4.74 -4.63 -3.27
CA VAL A 80 -4.29 -3.29 -2.87
C VAL A 80 -2.79 -3.21 -3.12
N LEU A 81 -2.35 -2.23 -3.88
CA LEU A 81 -1.00 -2.23 -4.42
C LEU A 81 -0.08 -1.35 -3.57
N ALA A 82 0.87 -2.01 -2.90
CA ALA A 82 1.83 -1.37 -2.01
C ALA A 82 2.97 -0.72 -2.79
N HIS A 83 3.09 0.56 -2.51
CA HIS A 83 4.08 1.56 -2.90
C HIS A 83 4.60 1.48 -4.35
N PRO A 84 3.73 1.64 -5.37
CA PRO A 84 4.15 1.77 -6.77
C PRO A 84 5.23 2.83 -6.99
N GLU A 85 5.25 3.90 -6.19
CA GLU A 85 6.24 4.98 -6.32
C GLU A 85 7.68 4.54 -6.06
N ARG A 86 7.88 3.38 -5.43
CA ARG A 86 9.20 2.81 -5.14
C ARG A 86 9.65 1.79 -6.19
N CYS A 87 8.81 1.48 -7.18
CA CYS A 87 9.10 0.51 -8.24
C CYS A 87 9.88 1.17 -9.38
N PRO A 88 11.07 0.66 -9.76
CA PRO A 88 11.82 1.18 -10.90
C PRO A 88 11.04 1.15 -12.23
N ALA A 89 10.23 0.10 -12.46
CA ALA A 89 9.42 -0.02 -13.66
C ALA A 89 8.32 1.04 -13.73
N VAL A 90 7.68 1.35 -12.59
CA VAL A 90 6.71 2.47 -12.50
C VAL A 90 7.42 3.81 -12.62
N ALA A 91 8.63 3.97 -12.06
CA ALA A 91 9.39 5.20 -12.22
C ALA A 91 9.78 5.48 -13.69
N ALA A 92 10.00 4.42 -14.48
CA ALA A 92 10.29 4.49 -15.91
C ALA A 92 9.02 4.79 -16.75
N ASP A 93 7.87 4.19 -16.39
CA ASP A 93 6.57 4.46 -17.01
C ASP A 93 5.48 4.64 -15.93
N PRO A 94 5.26 5.86 -15.41
CA PRO A 94 4.29 6.10 -14.34
C PRO A 94 2.85 5.78 -14.76
N ALA A 95 2.55 5.87 -16.06
CA ALA A 95 1.22 5.55 -16.60
C ALA A 95 0.87 4.06 -16.42
N SER A 96 1.86 3.18 -16.20
CA SER A 96 1.62 1.77 -15.88
C SER A 96 0.78 1.61 -14.61
N ALA A 97 1.04 2.39 -13.55
CA ALA A 97 0.28 2.33 -12.30
C ALA A 97 -1.18 2.79 -12.47
N LEU A 98 -1.43 3.76 -13.36
CA LEU A 98 -2.80 4.23 -13.64
C LEU A 98 -3.69 3.12 -14.20
N ARG A 99 -3.11 2.15 -14.91
CA ARG A 99 -3.88 1.01 -15.48
C ARG A 99 -4.48 0.13 -14.37
N PHE A 100 -3.77 -0.03 -13.25
CA PHE A 100 -4.27 -0.79 -12.10
C PHE A 100 -5.40 -0.02 -11.42
N ALA A 101 -5.23 1.28 -11.20
CA ALA A 101 -6.29 2.13 -10.65
C ALA A 101 -7.54 2.14 -11.54
N ALA A 102 -7.37 2.23 -12.87
CA ALA A 102 -8.46 2.17 -13.84
C ALA A 102 -9.23 0.84 -13.81
N ARG A 103 -8.60 -0.24 -13.33
CA ARG A 103 -9.24 -1.55 -13.14
C ARG A 103 -10.04 -1.63 -11.83
N GLY A 104 -9.97 -0.60 -10.99
CA GLY A 104 -10.61 -0.52 -9.68
C GLY A 104 -9.74 -1.01 -8.54
N TRP A 105 -8.44 -1.24 -8.77
CA TRP A 105 -7.53 -1.76 -7.75
C TRP A 105 -6.84 -0.61 -6.99
N PRO A 106 -7.03 -0.49 -5.66
CA PRO A 106 -6.51 0.63 -4.88
C PRO A 106 -4.98 0.74 -4.91
N LEU A 107 -4.46 1.93 -5.18
CA LEU A 107 -3.04 2.23 -5.00
C LEU A 107 -2.78 2.76 -3.58
N CYS A 108 -1.78 2.20 -2.91
CA CYS A 108 -1.36 2.58 -1.56
C CYS A 108 0.07 3.15 -1.60
N LEU A 109 0.22 4.45 -1.41
CA LEU A 109 1.54 5.10 -1.34
C LEU A 109 2.12 5.03 0.07
N ASN A 110 3.44 5.19 0.17
CA ASN A 110 4.07 5.44 1.46
C ASN A 110 4.06 6.94 1.80
N GLY A 111 3.59 7.28 3.00
CA GLY A 111 3.68 8.63 3.57
C GLY A 111 5.12 9.20 3.56
N PRO A 112 6.14 8.44 3.99
CA PRO A 112 7.53 8.88 3.87
C PRO A 112 7.99 9.18 2.42
N SER A 113 7.43 8.51 1.39
CA SER A 113 7.75 8.84 -0.01
C SER A 113 7.29 10.25 -0.38
N VAL A 114 6.11 10.66 0.10
CA VAL A 114 5.55 12.02 -0.12
C VAL A 114 6.44 13.10 0.49
N LEU A 115 7.17 12.77 1.55
CA LEU A 115 8.06 13.66 2.28
C LEU A 115 9.53 13.62 1.79
N GLY A 116 9.84 12.76 0.81
CA GLY A 116 11.19 12.66 0.24
C GLY A 116 12.10 11.61 0.91
N ASP A 117 11.62 10.88 1.92
CA ASP A 117 12.45 9.95 2.71
C ASP A 117 12.94 8.74 1.89
N HIS A 118 12.23 8.40 0.80
CA HIS A 118 12.63 7.35 -0.14
C HIS A 118 13.34 7.88 -1.40
N GLY A 119 13.78 9.14 -1.36
CA GLY A 119 14.51 9.80 -2.43
C GLY A 119 13.61 10.50 -3.46
N GLN A 120 14.23 11.42 -4.22
CA GLN A 120 13.53 12.32 -5.15
C GLN A 120 12.70 11.61 -6.23
N THR A 121 13.13 10.43 -6.67
CA THR A 121 12.36 9.66 -7.65
C THR A 121 11.03 9.21 -7.06
N ALA A 122 11.04 8.60 -5.87
CA ALA A 122 9.82 8.14 -5.21
C ALA A 122 8.90 9.32 -4.86
N GLU A 123 9.46 10.43 -4.38
CA GLU A 123 8.69 11.65 -4.10
C GLU A 123 8.01 12.20 -5.36
N ARG A 124 8.74 12.31 -6.47
CA ARG A 124 8.20 12.79 -7.75
C ARG A 124 7.05 11.89 -8.25
N ILE A 125 7.23 10.57 -8.17
CA ILE A 125 6.18 9.62 -8.60
C ILE A 125 4.98 9.67 -7.66
N ALA A 126 5.19 9.75 -6.34
CA ALA A 126 4.11 9.89 -5.36
C ALA A 126 3.25 11.12 -5.66
N TRP A 127 3.87 12.29 -5.84
CA TRP A 127 3.15 13.52 -6.18
C TRP A 127 2.48 13.49 -7.55
N TRP A 128 3.08 12.80 -8.53
CA TRP A 128 2.45 12.62 -9.83
C TRP A 128 1.17 11.76 -9.72
N LEU A 129 1.24 10.61 -9.06
CA LEU A 129 0.08 9.73 -8.84
C LEU A 129 -1.03 10.42 -8.02
N LEU A 130 -0.66 11.23 -7.01
CA LEU A 130 -1.60 12.05 -6.27
C LEU A 130 -2.27 13.10 -7.18
N GLY A 131 -1.52 13.73 -8.08
CA GLY A 131 -2.04 14.71 -9.04
C GLY A 131 -2.98 14.12 -10.08
N GLU A 132 -2.79 12.84 -10.45
CA GLU A 132 -3.70 12.09 -11.33
C GLU A 132 -4.98 11.62 -10.61
N GLY A 133 -5.07 11.78 -9.28
CA GLY A 133 -6.25 11.40 -8.51
C GLY A 133 -6.49 9.89 -8.42
N THR A 134 -5.46 9.06 -8.65
CA THR A 134 -5.58 7.59 -8.67
C THR A 134 -5.18 6.90 -7.38
N VAL A 135 -4.64 7.64 -6.41
CA VAL A 135 -4.24 7.11 -5.11
C VAL A 135 -5.46 6.91 -4.24
N SER A 136 -5.54 5.77 -3.56
CA SER A 136 -6.67 5.44 -2.68
C SER A 136 -6.27 5.42 -1.21
N LEU A 137 -5.00 5.18 -0.91
CA LEU A 137 -4.48 5.02 0.45
C LEU A 137 -3.08 5.64 0.56
N VAL A 138 -2.76 6.16 1.74
CA VAL A 138 -1.40 6.47 2.16
C VAL A 138 -1.12 5.74 3.48
N ALA A 139 -0.11 4.88 3.50
CA ALA A 139 0.30 4.09 4.65
C ALA A 139 1.72 4.45 5.10
N SER A 140 2.11 4.07 6.32
CA SER A 140 3.42 4.43 6.85
C SER A 140 4.55 3.56 6.32
N ASP A 141 4.28 2.26 6.13
CA ASP A 141 5.29 1.23 5.90
C ASP A 141 6.46 1.35 6.91
N ALA A 142 6.10 1.53 8.19
CA ALA A 142 7.03 1.88 9.25
C ALA A 142 7.85 0.66 9.70
N HIS A 143 9.14 0.85 9.92
CA HIS A 143 10.12 -0.20 10.27
C HIS A 143 11.00 0.26 11.45
N GLY A 144 10.36 0.58 12.58
CA GLY A 144 11.04 0.98 13.81
C GLY A 144 11.61 2.41 13.77
N ALA A 145 12.60 2.68 14.62
CA ALA A 145 13.11 4.03 14.84
C ALA A 145 13.78 4.68 13.60
N GLY A 146 14.24 3.87 12.64
CA GLY A 146 14.82 4.36 11.39
C GLY A 146 13.80 4.71 10.31
N ARG A 147 12.52 4.34 10.49
CA ARG A 147 11.46 4.55 9.51
C ARG A 147 10.13 4.75 10.24
N LEU A 148 9.90 6.00 10.65
CA LEU A 148 8.79 6.39 11.52
C LEU A 148 7.46 6.48 10.76
N PRO A 149 6.31 6.28 11.45
CA PRO A 149 4.99 6.41 10.86
C PRO A 149 4.54 7.88 10.77
N VAL A 150 5.11 8.64 9.84
CA VAL A 150 4.90 10.10 9.64
C VAL A 150 3.59 10.43 8.89
N LEU A 151 2.50 9.73 9.20
CA LEU A 151 1.23 9.86 8.47
C LEU A 151 0.61 11.25 8.62
N ASP A 152 0.65 11.84 9.82
CA ASP A 152 0.07 13.14 10.12
C ASP A 152 0.73 14.25 9.27
N VAL A 153 2.06 14.18 9.15
CA VAL A 153 2.90 15.11 8.37
C VAL A 153 2.65 14.90 6.88
N ALA A 154 2.59 13.65 6.41
CA ALA A 154 2.27 13.34 5.02
C ALA A 154 0.87 13.84 4.64
N ARG A 155 -0.14 13.64 5.50
CA ARG A 155 -1.50 14.15 5.30
C ARG A 155 -1.51 15.66 5.19
N GLU A 156 -0.81 16.34 6.10
CA GLU A 156 -0.72 17.80 6.07
C GLU A 156 -0.03 18.31 4.79
N ALA A 157 1.07 17.69 4.36
CA ALA A 157 1.73 18.04 3.10
C ALA A 157 0.78 17.90 1.90
N ILE A 158 0.03 16.79 1.82
CA ILE A 158 -0.97 16.57 0.76
C ILE A 158 -2.09 17.61 0.85
N ALA A 159 -2.62 17.88 2.04
CA ALA A 159 -3.70 18.84 2.24
C ALA A 159 -3.27 20.27 1.85
N GLN A 160 -2.03 20.67 2.16
CA GLN A 160 -1.49 21.98 1.78
C GLN A 160 -1.40 22.15 0.26
N ARG A 161 -1.12 21.06 -0.49
CA ARG A 161 -0.93 21.12 -1.94
C ARG A 161 -2.19 20.83 -2.76
N LEU A 162 -3.03 19.91 -2.31
CA LEU A 162 -4.19 19.38 -3.05
C LEU A 162 -5.53 19.62 -2.35
N GLY A 163 -5.53 20.15 -1.12
CA GLY A 163 -6.73 20.39 -0.33
C GLY A 163 -7.08 19.22 0.61
N ALA A 164 -7.76 19.55 1.71
CA ALA A 164 -8.17 18.57 2.72
C ALA A 164 -9.15 17.52 2.17
N ASP A 165 -10.06 17.93 1.26
CA ASP A 165 -11.02 17.03 0.62
C ASP A 165 -10.36 15.91 -0.19
N VAL A 166 -9.15 16.16 -0.72
CA VAL A 166 -8.33 15.15 -1.40
C VAL A 166 -7.52 14.35 -0.38
N ALA A 167 -6.95 15.01 0.62
CA ALA A 167 -6.06 14.37 1.58
C ALA A 167 -6.79 13.40 2.51
N ASP A 168 -7.85 13.84 3.18
CA ASP A 168 -8.46 13.09 4.30
C ASP A 168 -8.95 11.68 3.91
N PRO A 169 -9.59 11.47 2.74
CA PRO A 169 -9.99 10.12 2.30
C PRO A 169 -8.83 9.12 2.16
N LEU A 170 -7.60 9.59 1.96
CA LEU A 170 -6.44 8.72 1.78
C LEU A 170 -5.94 8.11 3.10
N PHE A 171 -6.37 8.65 4.24
CA PHE A 171 -5.84 8.30 5.57
C PHE A 171 -6.89 7.69 6.51
N ASP A 172 -8.13 7.54 6.08
CA ASP A 172 -9.21 7.03 6.95
C ASP A 172 -9.54 5.54 6.72
N GLY A 173 -8.83 4.87 5.82
CA GLY A 173 -8.97 3.44 5.55
C GLY A 173 -10.23 3.05 4.79
N ARG A 174 -11.06 4.00 4.33
CA ARG A 174 -12.32 3.69 3.62
C ARG A 174 -12.13 2.80 2.39
N ALA A 175 -10.99 2.93 1.70
CA ALA A 175 -10.67 2.14 0.52
C ALA A 175 -10.47 0.65 0.81
N LEU A 176 -10.24 0.27 2.07
CA LEU A 176 -10.16 -1.14 2.49
C LEU A 176 -11.52 -1.77 2.78
N GLN A 177 -12.59 -0.97 2.81
CA GLN A 177 -13.95 -1.42 3.12
C GLN A 177 -13.99 -2.30 4.39
N LEU A 178 -13.27 -1.87 5.43
CA LEU A 178 -13.26 -2.55 6.73
C LEU A 178 -14.70 -2.74 7.19
N GLY A 179 -15.10 -4.02 7.34
CA GLY A 179 -16.40 -4.35 7.90
C GLY A 179 -16.44 -3.89 9.35
N TYR A 180 -17.07 -2.74 9.59
CA TYR A 180 -17.63 -2.41 10.89
C TYR A 180 -19.06 -2.95 10.86
N ASP A 181 -19.22 -4.21 11.25
CA ASP A 181 -20.53 -4.72 11.69
C ASP A 181 -20.93 -4.05 13.01
#